data_AF-A0A258JRR9-F1
#
_entry.id   AF-A0A258JRR9-F1
#
_cell.length_a   1.000
_cell.length_b   1.000
_cell.length_c   1.000
_cell.angle_alpha   90.00
_cell.angle_beta   90.00
_cell.angle_gamma   90.00
#
_symmetry.space_group_name_H-M   'P 1'
#
loop_
_entity.id
_entity.type
_entity.pdbx_description
1 polymer ?
#
loop_
_entity_poly.entity_id
_entity_poly.type
_entity_poly.pdbx_seq_one_letter_code
_entity_poly.pdbx_strand_id
1 'polypeptide(L)' 'MNRFAALLDRLSYEPRRNAKIRLMTEYFRTTPDPERGVALAALTGKLSFTNAKPGLVRALISERTDPV' A
#
# COMPACT_ATOMS: atom_id res chain seq x y z
N MET A 1 -8.74 -1.81 3.11
CA MET A 1 -7.54 -0.95 2.97
C MET A 1 -6.89 -0.51 4.28
N ASN A 2 -7.60 -0.27 5.39
CA ASN A 2 -6.94 0.11 6.67
C ASN A 2 -5.93 -0.95 7.17
N ARG A 3 -6.18 -2.24 6.88
CA ARG A 3 -5.26 -3.34 7.20
C ARG A 3 -3.95 -3.23 6.40
N PHE A 4 -4.02 -2.76 5.16
CA PHE A 4 -2.84 -2.57 4.31
C PHE A 4 -2.00 -1.38 4.79
N ALA A 5 -2.64 -0.26 5.12
CA ALA A 5 -1.97 0.89 5.73
C ALA A 5 -1.24 0.48 7.02
N ALA A 6 -1.93 -0.24 7.92
CA ALA A 6 -1.32 -0.76 9.14
C ALA A 6 -0.15 -1.73 8.89
N LEU A 7 -0.17 -2.50 7.78
CA LEU A 7 0.97 -3.31 7.37
C LEU A 7 2.15 -2.42 6.95
N LEU A 8 1.92 -1.42 6.10
CA LEU A 8 2.98 -0.50 5.62
C LEU A 8 3.64 0.25 6.77
N ASP A 9 2.86 0.75 7.73
CA ASP A 9 3.39 1.44 8.91
C ASP A 9 4.33 0.52 9.68
N ARG A 10 3.91 -0.72 9.96
CA ARG A 10 4.74 -1.70 10.67
C ARG A 10 5.99 -2.09 9.87
N LEU A 11 5.87 -2.26 8.56
CA LEU A 11 7.00 -2.61 7.70
C LEU A 11 8.05 -1.49 7.61
N SER A 12 7.61 -0.23 7.70
CA SER A 12 8.47 0.95 7.65
C SER A 12 9.38 1.05 8.88
N TYR A 13 8.90 0.61 10.05
CA TYR A 13 9.64 0.70 11.31
C TYR A 13 10.24 -0.62 11.82
N GLU A 14 10.00 -1.76 11.17
CA GLU A 14 10.58 -3.05 11.58
C GLU A 14 11.94 -3.29 10.89
N PRO A 15 13.07 -3.37 11.61
CA PRO A 15 14.38 -3.57 10.98
C PRO A 15 14.66 -5.04 10.62
N ARG A 16 14.02 -6.01 11.29
CA ARG A 16 14.38 -7.44 11.14
C ARG A 16 13.70 -8.06 9.94
N ARG A 17 14.50 -8.63 9.03
CA ARG A 17 14.01 -9.32 7.82
C ARG A 17 12.94 -10.39 8.12
N ASN A 18 13.19 -11.27 9.08
CA ASN A 18 12.26 -12.37 9.40
C ASN A 18 10.95 -11.85 10.01
N ALA A 19 10.99 -10.74 10.76
CA ALA A 19 9.78 -10.11 11.28
C ALA A 19 8.94 -9.49 10.16
N LYS A 20 9.57 -8.84 9.17
CA LYS A 20 8.87 -8.37 7.95
C LYS A 20 8.19 -9.50 7.20
N ILE A 21 8.90 -10.63 7.00
CA ILE A 21 8.32 -11.82 6.36
C ILE A 21 7.10 -12.31 7.13
N ARG A 22 7.17 -12.37 8.46
CA ARG A 22 6.04 -12.77 9.30
C ARG A 22 4.83 -11.84 9.13
N LEU A 23 5.06 -10.53 9.12
CA LEU A 23 4.01 -9.52 8.92
C LEU A 23 3.34 -9.66 7.56
N MET A 24 4.12 -9.82 6.49
CA MET A 24 3.59 -10.02 5.14
C MET A 24 2.80 -11.32 5.03
N THR A 25 3.36 -12.44 5.52
CA THR A 25 2.69 -13.75 5.50
C THR A 25 1.33 -13.70 6.21
N GLU A 26 1.27 -13.07 7.38
CA GLU A 26 0.03 -12.95 8.14
C GLU A 26 -1.01 -12.11 7.40
N TYR A 27 -0.60 -10.99 6.82
CA TYR A 27 -1.48 -10.16 6.00
C TYR A 27 -2.04 -10.93 4.79
N PHE A 28 -1.18 -11.64 4.05
CA PHE A 28 -1.61 -12.38 2.85
C PHE A 28 -2.51 -13.58 3.18
N ARG A 29 -2.32 -14.22 4.33
CA ARG A 29 -3.17 -15.33 4.79
C ARG A 29 -4.58 -14.87 5.16
N THR A 30 -4.71 -13.69 5.77
CA THR A 30 -5.96 -13.24 6.37
C THR A 30 -6.75 -12.23 5.52
N THR A 31 -6.13 -11.66 4.49
CA THR A 31 -6.78 -10.68 3.62
C THR A 31 -7.46 -11.39 2.44
N PRO A 32 -8.78 -11.17 2.22
CA PRO A 32 -9.48 -11.71 1.06
C PRO A 32 -9.16 -10.95 -0.23
N ASP A 33 -9.46 -11.56 -1.37
CA ASP A 33 -9.45 -10.86 -2.65
C ASP A 33 -10.66 -9.90 -2.73
N PRO A 34 -10.53 -8.73 -3.41
CA PRO A 34 -9.39 -8.30 -4.24
C PRO A 34 -8.28 -7.55 -3.48
N GLU A 35 -8.50 -7.18 -2.20
CA GLU A 35 -7.56 -6.34 -1.45
C GLU A 35 -6.15 -6.95 -1.36
N ARG A 36 -6.10 -8.29 -1.25
CA ARG A 36 -4.86 -9.05 -1.25
C ARG A 36 -4.04 -8.85 -2.53
N GLY A 37 -4.67 -8.97 -3.69
CA GLY A 37 -4.02 -8.78 -4.99
C GLY A 37 -3.54 -7.34 -5.20
N VAL A 38 -4.36 -6.36 -4.80
CA VAL A 38 -3.99 -4.93 -4.85
C VAL A 38 -2.76 -4.65 -3.99
N ALA A 39 -2.71 -5.18 -2.77
CA ALA A 39 -1.58 -5.02 -1.86
C ALA A 39 -0.29 -5.67 -2.41
N LEU A 40 -0.39 -6.85 -3.03
CA LEU A 40 0.75 -7.50 -3.69
C LEU A 40 1.31 -6.64 -4.84
N ALA A 41 0.43 -6.11 -5.68
CA ALA A 41 0.82 -5.22 -6.76
C ALA A 41 1.49 -3.95 -6.23
N ALA A 42 0.97 -3.37 -5.14
CA ALA A 42 1.55 -2.20 -4.49
C ALA A 42 2.97 -2.48 -3.95
N LEU A 43 3.14 -3.56 -3.19
CA LEU A 43 4.42 -3.94 -2.57
C LEU A 43 5.50 -4.27 -3.61
N THR A 44 5.11 -4.74 -4.79
CA THR A 44 6.04 -5.09 -5.88
C THR A 44 6.26 -3.96 -6.88
N GLY A 45 5.65 -2.79 -6.66
CA GLY A 45 5.74 -1.66 -7.60
C GLY A 45 5.01 -1.91 -8.94
N LYS A 46 4.14 -2.92 -9.01
CA LYS A 46 3.39 -3.30 -10.21
C LYS A 46 1.94 -2.83 -10.19
N LEU A 47 1.55 -2.05 -9.19
CA LEU A 47 0.21 -1.48 -9.11
C LEU A 47 0.02 -0.47 -10.24
N SER A 48 -0.89 -0.77 -11.15
CA SER A 48 -1.23 0.06 -12.29
C SER A 48 -2.72 0.32 -12.32
N PHE A 49 -3.11 1.56 -12.57
CA PHE A 49 -4.49 1.97 -12.73
C PHE A 49 -4.69 2.51 -14.15
N THR A 50 -5.73 2.03 -14.82
CA THR A 50 -6.07 2.49 -16.17
C THR A 50 -6.42 3.98 -16.17
N ASN A 51 -7.26 4.39 -15.22
CA ASN A 51 -7.85 5.74 -15.18
C ASN A 51 -7.17 6.69 -14.17
N ALA A 52 -6.47 6.17 -13.15
CA ALA A 52 -5.83 6.98 -12.12
C ALA A 52 -4.34 7.20 -12.43
N LYS A 53 -4.05 8.07 -13.41
CA LYS A 53 -2.68 8.44 -13.76
C LYS A 53 -2.03 9.26 -12.64
N PRO A 54 -0.71 9.16 -12.41
CA PRO A 54 -0.02 9.91 -11.35
C PRO A 54 -0.28 11.43 -11.37
N GLY A 55 -0.40 12.04 -12.56
CA GLY A 55 -0.72 13.46 -12.71
C GLY A 55 -2.10 13.83 -12.16
N LEU A 56 -3.11 13.00 -12.39
CA LEU A 56 -4.46 13.19 -11.85
C LEU A 56 -4.45 13.09 -10.32
N VAL A 57 -3.72 12.11 -9.77
CA VAL A 57 -3.59 11.94 -8.31
C VAL A 57 -2.94 13.17 -7.68
N ARG A 58 -1.86 13.69 -8.27
CA ARG A 58 -1.19 14.91 -7.77
C ARG A 58 -2.10 16.13 -7.82
N ALA A 59 -2.86 16.32 -8.90
CA ALA A 59 -3.82 17.41 -9.02
C ALA A 59 -4.93 17.35 -7.94
N LEU A 60 -5.48 16.16 -7.71
CA LEU A 60 -6.48 15.95 -6.66
C LEU A 60 -5.91 16.24 -5.27
N ILE A 61 -4.66 15.86 -5.00
CA ILE A 61 -3.97 16.16 -3.74
C ILE A 61 -3.78 17.67 -3.57
N SER A 62 -3.32 18.39 -4.61
CA SER A 62 -3.12 19.84 -4.53
C SER A 62 -4.42 20.61 -4.28
N GLU A 63 -5.55 20.11 -4.77
CA GLU A 63 -6.86 20.72 -4.48
C GLU A 63 -7.32 20.54 -3.02
N ARG A 64 -6.76 19.56 -2.28
CA ARG A 64 -7.15 19.23 -0.90
C ARG A 64 -6.10 19.62 0.14
N THR A 65 -4.93 20.08 -0.30
CA THR A 65 -3.81 20.44 0.58
C THR A 65 -3.60 21.94 0.48
N ASP A 66 -3.35 22.61 1.61
CA ASP A 66 -3.02 24.02 1.59
C ASP A 66 -1.77 24.27 0.71
N PRO A 67 -1.74 25.40 -0.03
CA PRO A 67 -0.56 25.76 -0.81
C PRO A 67 0.66 25.86 0.10
N VAL A 68 1.76 25.23 -0.32
CA VAL A 68 3.05 25.26 0.36
C VAL A 68 3.73 26.61 0.18
#